data_AF-A0A160PT85-F1
#
_entry.id   AF-A0A160PT85-F1
#
_cell.length_a   1.000
_cell.length_b   1.000
_cell.length_c   1.000
_cell.angle_alpha   90.00
_cell.angle_beta   90.00
_cell.angle_gamma   90.00
#
_symmetry.space_group_name_H-M   'P 1'
#
loop_
_entity.id
_entity.type
_entity.pdbx_description
1 polymer ?
#
loop_
_entity_poly.entity_id
_entity_poly.type
_entity_poly.pdbx_seq_one_letter_code
_entity_poly.pdbx_strand_id
1 'polypeptide(L)' 'MMFCEGVDAWLGSATRAEIEGDSLHLFDQDGTEIGTLSKQD' A
#
# COMPACT_ATOMS: atom_id res chain seq x y z
N MET A 1 -4.55 15.83 -6.89
CA MET A 1 -4.67 14.41 -7.26
C MET A 1 -5.59 14.28 -8.47
N MET A 2 -5.19 13.56 -9.52
CA MET A 2 -6.17 13.02 -10.46
C MET A 2 -6.88 11.85 -9.78
N PHE A 3 -8.20 11.86 -9.81
CA PHE A 3 -8.99 10.70 -9.43
C PHE A 3 -9.10 9.82 -10.68
N CYS A 4 -8.34 8.72 -10.72
CA CYS A 4 -8.53 7.71 -11.75
C CYS A 4 -9.83 6.97 -11.42
N GLU A 5 -10.90 7.26 -12.15
CA GLU A 5 -12.20 6.62 -11.94
C GLU A 5 -12.06 5.09 -11.99
N GLY A 6 -12.55 4.41 -10.96
CA GLY A 6 -12.44 2.95 -10.81
C GLY A 6 -11.14 2.46 -10.15
N VAL A 7 -10.19 3.35 -9.83
CA VAL A 7 -9.00 3.00 -9.04
C VAL A 7 -9.25 3.37 -7.58
N ASP A 8 -9.14 2.39 -6.70
CA ASP A 8 -9.23 2.60 -5.26
C ASP A 8 -8.01 3.41 -4.78
N ALA A 9 -8.27 4.47 -4.01
CA ALA A 9 -7.26 5.35 -3.43
C ALA A 9 -6.66 4.83 -2.12
N TRP A 10 -6.91 3.55 -1.77
CA TRP A 10 -6.47 2.91 -0.53
C TRP A 10 -4.99 3.14 -0.20
N LEU A 11 -4.10 3.13 -1.20
CA LEU A 11 -2.66 3.32 -0.98
C LEU A 11 -2.32 4.69 -0.36
N GLY A 12 -3.19 5.68 -0.55
CA GLY A 12 -3.02 7.02 0.01
C GLY A 12 -3.12 7.11 1.53
N SER A 13 -3.65 6.09 2.22
CA SER A 13 -3.69 6.03 3.70
C SER A 13 -2.44 5.40 4.33
N ALA A 14 -1.51 4.86 3.53
CA ALA A 14 -0.30 4.23 4.04
C ALA A 14 0.62 5.25 4.72
N THR A 15 1.08 4.94 5.93
CA THR A 15 2.05 5.75 6.69
C THR A 15 3.36 5.02 6.96
N ARG A 16 3.36 3.68 6.92
CA ARG A 16 4.52 2.82 7.11
C ARG A 16 4.51 1.68 6.10
N ALA A 17 5.70 1.23 5.72
CA ALA A 17 5.87 0.02 4.91
C ALA A 17 6.98 -0.87 5.47
N GLU A 18 6.84 -2.18 5.30
CA GLU A 18 7.83 -3.19 5.66
C GLU A 18 8.14 -4.08 4.44
N ILE A 19 9.42 -4.41 4.24
CA ILE A 19 9.87 -5.25 3.12
C ILE A 19 10.14 -6.66 3.65
N GLU A 20 9.50 -7.65 3.05
CA GLU A 20 9.73 -9.06 3.30
C GLU A 20 10.01 -9.78 1.98
N GLY A 21 11.29 -10.04 1.69
CA GLY A 21 11.70 -10.63 0.41
C GLY A 21 11.33 -9.74 -0.77
N ASP A 22 10.44 -10.24 -1.64
CA ASP A 22 9.91 -9.52 -2.81
C ASP A 22 8.54 -8.86 -2.55
N SER A 23 8.08 -8.84 -1.29
CA SER A 23 6.80 -8.26 -0.87
C SER A 23 7.00 -6.97 -0.07
N LEU A 24 6.15 -5.98 -0.34
CA LEU A 24 6.05 -4.75 0.42
C LEU A 24 4.70 -4.72 1.15
N HIS A 25 4.73 -4.80 2.47
CA HIS A 25 3.57 -4.72 3.35
C HIS A 25 3.33 -3.26 3.75
N LEU A 26 2.10 -2.78 3.65
CA LEU A 26 1.74 -1.38 3.89
C LEU A 26 0.79 -1.26 5.07
N PHE A 27 1.04 -0.27 5.92
CA PHE A 27 0.32 -0.05 7.16
C PHE A 27 -0.20 1.39 7.26
N ASP A 28 -1.37 1.56 7.86
CA ASP A 28 -1.94 2.87 8.20
C ASP A 28 -1.30 3.47 9.48
N GLN A 29 -1.83 4.60 9.94
CA GLN A 29 -1.35 5.30 11.14
C GLN A 29 -1.58 4.51 12.45
N ASP A 30 -2.57 3.61 12.46
CA ASP A 30 -2.94 2.80 13.62
C ASP A 30 -2.11 1.50 13.68
N GLY A 31 -1.29 1.26 12.65
CA GLY A 31 -0.47 0.06 12.50
C GLY A 31 -1.22 -1.13 11.89
N THR A 32 -2.40 -0.89 11.30
CA THR A 32 -3.17 -1.94 10.62
C THR A 32 -2.59 -2.17 9.23
N GLU A 33 -2.38 -3.43 8.85
CA GLU A 33 -1.99 -3.77 7.47
C GLU A 33 -3.17 -3.49 6.53
N ILE A 34 -2.93 -2.64 5.53
CA ILE A 34 -3.95 -2.20 4.57
C ILE A 34 -3.75 -2.78 3.17
N GLY A 35 -2.59 -3.41 2.92
CA GLY A 35 -2.36 -4.15 1.68
C GLY A 35 -0.90 -4.54 1.47
N THR A 36 -0.68 -5.31 0.40
CA THR A 36 0.64 -5.83 0.02
C THR A 36 0.87 -5.57 -1.47
N LEU A 37 2.09 -5.14 -1.82
CA LEU A 37 2.54 -5.03 -3.21
C LEU A 37 3.65 -6.04 -3.47
N SER A 38 3.59 -6.72 -4.61
CA SER A 38 4.63 -7.66 -5.05
C SER A 38 5.54 -6.99 -6.07
N LYS A 39 6.86 -7.21 -5.95
CA LYS A 39 7.83 -6.82 -6.97
C LYS A 39 7.40 -7.39 -8.33
N GLN A 40 7.43 -6.54 -9.35
CA GLN A 40 7.23 -6.94 -10.74
C GLN A 40 8.60 -7.09 -11.40
N ASP A 41 8.74 -8.07 -12.30
CA ASP A 41 9.96 -8.35 -13.06
C ASP A 41 10.20 -7.35 -14.21
#